data_AF-A0A523R8C8-F1
#
_entry.id   AF-A0A523R8C8-F1
#
_cell.length_a   1.000
_cell.length_b   1.000
_cell.length_c   1.000
_cell.angle_alpha   90.00
_cell.angle_beta   90.00
_cell.angle_gamma   90.00
#
_symmetry.space_group_name_H-M   'P 1'
#
loop_
_entity.id
_entity.type
_entity.pdbx_description
1 polymer ?
#
loop_
_entity_poly.entity_id
_entity_poly.type
_entity_poly.pdbx_seq_one_letter_code
_entity_poly.pdbx_strand_id
1 'polypeptide(L)'
;MKDIVFLSVDSSGVLGFSIKQNVLDTLQLKWKELIEIEIFKEYKGQASFVLLRKIRKFGSSFGVSIPKKLVKELNFKKDESLQVDLRKPS
;
A
#
# COMPACT_ATOMS: atom_id res chain seq x y z
N MET A 1 -12.01 -0.04 2.23
CA MET A 1 -12.33 -0.57 0.89
C MET A 1 -11.35 -1.67 0.53
N LYS A 2 -11.84 -2.90 0.32
CA LYS A 2 -11.02 -4.05 -0.08
C LYS A 2 -10.63 -3.95 -1.56
N ASP A 3 -9.37 -4.23 -1.87
CA ASP A 3 -8.86 -4.29 -3.25
C ASP A 3 -7.72 -5.32 -3.36
N ILE A 4 -7.39 -5.72 -4.59
CA ILE A 4 -6.18 -6.47 -4.92
C ILE A 4 -5.23 -5.52 -5.63
N VAL A 5 -4.02 -5.37 -5.07
CA VAL A 5 -2.98 -4.49 -5.61
C VAL A 5 -1.78 -5.32 -6.05
N PHE A 6 -1.09 -4.86 -7.09
CA PHE A 6 0.16 -5.47 -7.54
C PHE A 6 1.34 -4.63 -7.06
N LEU A 7 2.30 -5.29 -6.43
CA LEU A 7 3.52 -4.65 -5.97
C LEU A 7 4.38 -4.26 -7.16
N SER A 8 4.89 -3.04 -7.13
CA SER A 8 5.79 -2.50 -8.14
C SER A 8 6.90 -1.71 -7.46
N VAL A 9 7.97 -1.46 -8.21
CA VAL A 9 9.11 -0.68 -7.76
C VAL A 9 9.03 0.67 -8.45
N ASP A 10 9.12 1.76 -7.69
CA ASP A 10 9.16 3.10 -8.28
C ASP A 10 10.54 3.45 -8.85
N SER A 11 10.65 4.63 -9.46
CA SER A 11 11.90 5.15 -10.04
C SER A 11 13.04 5.30 -9.02
N SER A 12 12.74 5.27 -7.72
CA SER A 12 13.72 5.36 -6.64
C SER A 12 14.08 4.00 -6.04
N GLY A 13 13.63 2.89 -6.64
CA GLY A 13 13.93 1.54 -6.18
C GLY A 13 13.10 1.11 -4.96
N VAL A 14 12.01 1.81 -4.65
CA VAL A 14 11.19 1.51 -3.48
C VAL A 14 9.98 0.66 -3.87
N LEU A 15 9.80 -0.47 -3.19
CA LEU A 15 8.64 -1.35 -3.37
C LEU A 15 7.38 -0.72 -2.75
N GLY A 16 6.27 -0.80 -3.48
CA GLY A 16 5.01 -0.23 -3.09
C GLY A 16 3.91 -0.64 -4.07
N PHE A 17 2.82 0.11 -4.07
CA PHE A 17 1.76 -0.07 -5.05
C PHE A 17 1.06 1.26 -5.33
N SER A 18 0.53 1.38 -6.55
CA SER A 18 -0.36 2.47 -6.93
C SER A 18 -1.76 2.24 -6.37
N ILE A 19 -2.42 3.31 -5.96
CA ILE A 19 -3.83 3.30 -5.55
C ILE A 19 -4.64 3.76 -6.76
N LYS A 20 -5.69 3.02 -7.11
CA LYS A 20 -6.58 3.37 -8.21
C LYS A 20 -7.28 4.70 -7.92
N GLN A 21 -7.47 5.51 -8.96
CA GLN A 21 -8.06 6.86 -8.81
C GLN A 21 -9.44 6.83 -8.14
N ASN A 22 -10.30 5.88 -8.54
CA ASN A 22 -11.63 5.71 -7.95
C ASN A 22 -11.60 5.44 -6.43
N VAL A 23 -10.57 4.74 -5.92
CA VAL A 23 -10.40 4.51 -4.48
C VAL A 23 -10.04 5.80 -3.76
N LEU A 24 -9.14 6.60 -4.34
CA LEU A 24 -8.77 7.92 -3.80
C LEU A 24 -9.98 8.84 -3.75
N ASP A 25 -10.79 8.86 -4.82
CA ASP A 25 -12.00 9.68 -4.90
C ASP A 25 -13.05 9.25 -3.88
N THR A 26 -13.28 7.93 -3.77
CA THR A 26 -14.24 7.35 -2.81
C THR A 26 -13.86 7.67 -1.36
N LEU A 27 -12.58 7.55 -1.04
CA LEU A 27 -12.08 7.86 0.30
C LEU A 27 -11.83 9.36 0.52
N GLN A 28 -12.04 10.20 -0.50
CA GLN A 28 -11.73 11.63 -0.49
C GLN A 28 -10.32 11.90 0.03
N LEU A 29 -9.36 11.16 -0.50
CA LEU A 29 -7.95 11.22 -0.12
C LEU A 29 -7.16 12.09 -1.08
N LYS A 30 -6.33 12.98 -0.54
CA LYS A 30 -5.49 13.90 -1.32
C LYS A 30 -4.01 13.55 -1.23
N TRP A 31 -3.22 14.16 -2.12
CA TRP A 31 -1.76 14.04 -2.07
C TRP A 31 -1.22 14.41 -0.69
N LYS A 32 -0.25 13.62 -0.18
CA LYS A 32 0.37 13.72 1.14
C LYS A 32 -0.51 13.41 2.34
N GLU A 33 -1.81 13.14 2.15
CA GLU A 33 -2.67 12.67 3.24
C GLU A 33 -2.28 11.26 3.68
N LEU A 34 -2.66 10.93 4.91
CA LEU A 34 -2.45 9.60 5.47
C LEU A 34 -3.56 8.66 5.00
N ILE A 35 -3.17 7.42 4.73
CA ILE A 35 -4.04 6.30 4.42
C ILE A 35 -3.66 5.13 5.32
N GLU A 36 -4.68 4.48 5.89
CA GLU A 36 -4.55 3.23 6.60
C GLU A 36 -4.72 2.08 5.60
N ILE A 37 -3.78 1.15 5.62
CA ILE A 37 -3.71 0.00 4.72
C ILE A 37 -3.60 -1.25 5.58
N GLU A 38 -4.68 -2.01 5.68
CA GLU A 38 -4.60 -3.36 6.21
C GLU A 38 -4.14 -4.30 5.08
N ILE A 39 -3.08 -5.06 5.31
CA ILE A 39 -2.56 -6.06 4.39
C ILE A 39 -2.91 -7.44 4.93
N PHE A 40 -3.64 -8.23 4.15
CA PHE A 40 -4.03 -9.60 4.51
C PHE A 40 -2.91 -10.59 4.14
N LYS A 41 -1.88 -10.62 4.99
CA LYS A 41 -0.78 -11.58 4.94
C LYS A 41 -0.33 -11.88 6.36
N GLU A 42 -0.05 -13.15 6.64
CA GLU A 42 0.36 -13.56 7.97
C GLU A 42 1.66 -12.86 8.40
N TYR A 43 1.63 -12.24 9.58
CA TYR A 43 2.80 -11.61 10.18
C TYR A 43 2.71 -11.68 11.70
N LYS A 44 3.75 -12.24 12.35
CA LYS A 44 3.82 -12.39 13.81
C LYS A 44 2.60 -13.09 14.43
N GLY A 45 2.09 -14.13 13.76
CA GLY A 45 0.91 -14.89 14.21
C GLY A 45 -0.43 -14.16 14.04
N GLN A 46 -0.45 -13.02 13.35
CA GLN A 46 -1.68 -12.31 12.97
C GLN A 46 -1.98 -12.57 11.49
N ALA A 47 -3.25 -12.76 11.14
CA ALA A 47 -3.68 -13.01 9.76
C ALA A 47 -3.54 -11.77 8.83
N SER A 48 -3.40 -10.60 9.43
CA SER A 48 -3.23 -9.31 8.74
C SER A 48 -2.44 -8.34 9.62
N PHE A 49 -1.97 -7.25 9.03
CA PHE A 49 -1.35 -6.15 9.76
C PHE A 49 -1.65 -4.81 9.08
N VAL A 50 -1.58 -3.73 9.85
CA VAL A 50 -1.95 -2.37 9.40
C VAL A 50 -0.73 -1.51 9.18
N LEU A 51 -0.73 -0.75 8.09
CA LEU A 51 0.26 0.29 7.77
C LEU A 51 -0.41 1.65 7.63
N LEU A 52 0.13 2.64 8.33
CA LEU A 52 -0.23 4.04 8.12
C LEU A 52 0.83 4.70 7.24
N ARG A 53 0.44 5.18 6.05
CA ARG A 53 1.38 5.76 5.07
C ARG A 53 0.86 7.05 4.48
N LYS A 54 1.76 7.94 4.06
CA LYS A 54 1.40 9.11 3.26
C LYS A 54 1.24 8.73 1.79
N ILE A 55 0.21 9.25 1.16
CA ILE A 55 0.03 9.13 -0.29
C ILE A 55 1.12 9.95 -0.98
N ARG A 56 1.82 9.31 -1.90
CA ARG A 56 2.91 9.91 -2.68
C ARG A 56 2.75 9.65 -4.17
N LYS A 57 3.55 10.34 -4.98
CA LYS A 57 3.70 9.98 -6.40
C LYS A 57 4.40 8.63 -6.49
N PHE A 58 3.89 7.76 -7.36
CA PHE A 58 4.38 6.41 -7.60
C PHE A 58 4.30 6.14 -9.10
N GLY A 59 5.41 6.37 -9.81
CA GLY A 59 5.40 6.45 -11.27
C GLY A 59 4.54 7.62 -11.76
N SER A 60 3.64 7.35 -12.71
CA SER A 60 2.66 8.31 -13.24
C SER A 60 1.38 8.44 -12.38
N SER A 61 1.29 7.69 -11.27
CA SER A 61 0.07 7.59 -10.45
C SER A 61 0.34 8.00 -8.99
N PHE A 62 -0.71 8.00 -8.15
CA PHE A 62 -0.56 8.08 -6.71
C PHE A 62 -0.50 6.68 -6.08
N GLY A 63 0.22 6.56 -4.97
CA GLY A 63 0.42 5.27 -4.33
C GLY A 63 1.09 5.39 -2.97
N VAL A 64 1.51 4.25 -2.46
CA VAL A 64 2.12 4.10 -1.14
C VAL A 64 3.31 3.16 -1.22
N SER A 65 4.30 3.38 -0.35
CA SER A 65 5.46 2.51 -0.24
C SER A 65 5.36 1.56 0.93
N ILE A 66 5.89 0.36 0.75
CA ILE A 66 6.05 -0.61 1.82
C ILE A 66 7.40 -0.34 2.51
N PRO A 67 7.48 -0.31 3.85
CA PRO A 67 8.75 -0.13 4.55
C PRO A 67 9.77 -1.20 4.14
N LYS A 68 11.02 -0.78 3.84
CA LYS A 68 12.11 -1.71 3.48
C LYS A 68 12.32 -2.84 4.49
N LYS A 69 12.07 -2.57 5.78
CA LYS A 69 12.10 -3.57 6.85
C LYS A 69 11.05 -4.66 6.63
N LEU A 70 9.79 -4.29 6.37
CA LEU A 70 8.72 -5.25 6.08
C LEU A 70 8.92 -5.99 4.76
N VAL A 71 9.45 -5.31 3.72
CA VAL A 71 9.82 -5.96 2.46
C VAL A 71 10.79 -7.12 2.71
N LYS A 72 11.80 -6.91 3.56
CA LYS A 72 12.76 -7.96 3.92
C LYS A 72 12.16 -9.05 4.81
N GLU A 73 11.43 -8.66 5.86
CA GLU A 73 10.87 -9.60 6.83
C GLU A 73 9.80 -10.51 6.22
N LEU A 74 8.98 -9.99 5.31
CA LEU A 74 7.89 -10.72 4.66
C LEU A 74 8.24 -11.23 3.26
N ASN A 75 9.48 -10.98 2.82
CA ASN A 75 9.97 -11.35 1.49
C ASN A 75 9.04 -10.90 0.34
N PHE A 76 8.54 -9.67 0.42
CA PHE A 76 7.67 -9.12 -0.62
C PHE A 76 8.41 -8.99 -1.94
N LYS A 77 7.77 -9.41 -3.03
CA LYS A 77 8.35 -9.39 -4.37
C LYS A 77 7.66 -8.40 -5.28
N LYS A 78 8.40 -7.90 -6.28
CA LYS A 78 7.79 -7.19 -7.41
C LYS A 78 6.80 -8.12 -8.12
N ASP A 79 5.70 -7.55 -8.60
CA ASP A 79 4.60 -8.20 -9.30
C ASP A 79 3.77 -9.18 -8.44
N GLU A 80 4.08 -9.30 -7.15
CA GLU A 80 3.24 -10.01 -6.16
C GLU A 80 1.91 -9.27 -5.98
N SER A 81 0.80 -10.02 -5.97
CA SER A 81 -0.51 -9.48 -5.64
C SER A 81 -0.74 -9.53 -4.13
N LEU A 82 -1.21 -8.44 -3.54
CA LEU A 82 -1.65 -8.38 -2.15
C LEU A 82 -3.13 -8.03 -2.08
N GLN A 83 -3.86 -8.75 -1.24
CA GLN A 83 -5.18 -8.31 -0.79
C GLN A 83 -4.98 -7.24 0.29
N VAL A 84 -5.63 -6.09 0.11
CA VAL A 84 -5.54 -4.97 1.03
C VAL A 84 -6.93 -4.42 1.36
N ASP A 85 -7.08 -3.79 2.51
CA ASP A 85 -8.21 -2.93 2.85
C ASP A 85 -7.70 -1.50 3.11
N LEU A 86 -8.18 -0.57 2.30
CA LEU A 86 -7.75 0.83 2.27
C LEU A 86 -8.78 1.72 2.97
N ARG A 87 -8.36 2.51 3.95
CA ARG A 87 -9.25 3.37 4.74
C ARG A 87 -8.62 4.74 4.96
N LYS A 88 -9.49 5.74 5.12
CA LYS A 88 -9.08 7.02 5.67
C LYS A 88 -8.87 6.85 7.19
N PRO A 89 -7.72 7.28 7.75
CA PRO A 89 -7.51 7.26 9.20
C PRO A 89 -8.58 8.11 9.88
N SER A 90 -9.07 7.64 11.03
CA SER A 90 -10.03 8.36 11.87
C SER A 90 -9.39 9.59 12.53
#